data_AF-A0A7K4MT15-F1
#
_entry.id   AF-A0A7K4MT15-F1
#
_cell.length_a   1.000
_cell.length_b   1.000
_cell.length_c   1.000
_cell.angle_alpha   90.00
_cell.angle_beta   90.00
_cell.angle_gamma   90.00
#
_symmetry.space_group_name_H-M   'P 1'
#
loop_
_entity.id
_entity.type
_entity.pdbx_description
1 polymer ?
#
loop_
_entity_poly.entity_id
_entity_poly.type
_entity_poly.pdbx_seq_one_letter_code
_entity_poly.pdbx_strand_id
1 'polypeptide(L)'
;MNIVSLFPEVSLGLEDCVFSVVSLGSEDCVFSVVSLGSEDCVFSVVSLGLEDCVFSVVSLGSEDCVFSVVSLGSEDCVFSVVSLGSEDCVFSVVSLG
;
A
#
# COMPACT_ATOMS: atom_id res chain seq x y z
N MET A 1 21.63 -5.17 -8.66
CA MET A 1 21.52 -6.36 -9.55
C MET A 1 20.07 -6.68 -9.42
N ASN A 2 19.24 -6.32 -10.39
CA ASN A 2 17.81 -6.29 -10.16
C ASN A 2 17.27 -7.69 -9.81
N ILE A 3 16.99 -7.94 -8.52
CA ILE A 3 16.55 -9.25 -8.02
C ILE A 3 15.04 -9.31 -8.19
N VAL A 4 14.59 -9.71 -9.37
CA VAL A 4 13.16 -9.91 -9.64
C VAL A 4 12.74 -11.28 -9.11
N SER A 5 11.76 -11.31 -8.21
CA SER A 5 11.07 -12.54 -7.84
C SER A 5 9.63 -12.51 -8.35
N LEU A 6 9.21 -13.60 -8.98
CA LEU A 6 7.89 -13.64 -9.63
C LEU A 6 6.78 -14.12 -8.69
N PHE A 7 7.05 -15.13 -7.84
CA PHE A 7 6.04 -15.77 -6.99
C PHE A 7 6.59 -16.34 -5.67
N PRO A 8 7.37 -15.60 -4.86
CA PRO A 8 7.70 -16.07 -3.53
C PRO A 8 6.48 -16.06 -2.60
N GLU A 9 6.51 -16.90 -1.58
CA GLU A 9 5.60 -16.69 -0.44
C GLU A 9 6.03 -15.47 0.37
N VAL A 10 7.34 -15.23 0.51
CA VAL A 10 7.91 -14.09 1.23
C VAL A 10 9.02 -13.44 0.40
N SER A 11 8.88 -12.15 0.15
CA SER A 11 9.86 -11.27 -0.49
C SER A 11 10.53 -10.41 0.56
N LEU A 12 11.86 -10.40 0.61
CA LEU A 12 12.64 -9.59 1.54
C LEU A 12 13.68 -8.76 0.78
N GLY A 13 13.56 -7.43 0.80
CA GLY A 13 14.59 -6.54 0.27
C GLY A 13 14.84 -6.72 -1.22
N LEU A 14 13.78 -6.83 -2.02
CA LEU A 14 13.86 -6.95 -3.47
C LEU A 14 13.66 -5.58 -4.11
N GLU A 15 14.41 -5.29 -5.17
CA GLU A 15 14.10 -4.15 -6.05
C GLU A 15 12.68 -4.34 -6.63
N ASP A 16 12.42 -5.49 -7.25
CA ASP A 16 11.15 -5.76 -7.94
C ASP A 16 10.49 -7.07 -7.47
N CYS A 17 9.20 -7.01 -7.15
CA CYS A 17 8.37 -8.17 -6.85
C CYS A 17 7.03 -8.12 -7.58
N VAL A 18 6.76 -9.17 -8.37
CA VAL A 18 5.50 -9.24 -9.15
C VAL A 18 4.35 -9.71 -8.28
N PHE A 19 4.54 -10.80 -7.54
CA PHE A 19 3.53 -11.35 -6.65
C PHE A 19 4.19 -11.93 -5.41
N SER A 20 3.73 -11.53 -4.23
CA SER A 20 4.10 -12.16 -2.97
C SER A 20 2.91 -12.30 -2.03
N VAL A 21 2.95 -13.28 -1.13
CA VAL A 21 2.01 -13.27 -0.01
C VAL A 21 2.41 -12.17 0.98
N VAL A 22 3.71 -12.10 1.30
CA VAL A 22 4.26 -11.07 2.19
C VAL A 22 5.45 -10.40 1.51
N SER A 23 5.36 -9.09 1.26
CA SER A 23 6.50 -8.27 0.85
C SER A 23 6.98 -7.39 2.00
N LEU A 24 8.28 -7.40 2.23
CA LEU A 24 8.94 -6.62 3.27
C LEU A 24 10.11 -5.85 2.64
N GLY A 25 10.00 -4.52 2.62
CA GLY A 25 11.08 -3.66 2.15
C GLY A 25 11.39 -3.82 0.66
N SER A 26 10.38 -4.07 -0.18
CA SER A 26 10.57 -4.02 -1.62
C SER A 26 10.48 -2.58 -2.12
N GLU A 27 11.27 -2.18 -3.12
CA GLU A 27 11.04 -0.88 -3.76
C GLU A 27 9.73 -0.95 -4.55
N ASP A 28 9.60 -1.91 -5.46
CA ASP A 28 8.41 -2.09 -6.29
C ASP A 28 7.70 -3.43 -6.00
N CYS A 29 6.39 -3.34 -5.68
CA CYS A 29 5.51 -4.50 -5.53
C CYS A 29 4.22 -4.39 -6.35
N VAL A 30 4.06 -5.23 -7.36
CA VAL A 30 2.82 -5.19 -8.16
C VAL A 30 1.64 -5.76 -7.38
N PHE A 31 1.79 -6.94 -6.80
CA PHE A 31 0.76 -7.57 -5.99
C PHE A 31 1.33 -8.13 -4.69
N SER A 32 0.72 -7.75 -3.58
CA SER A 32 0.91 -8.47 -2.33
C SER A 32 -0.40 -8.73 -1.59
N VAL A 33 -0.42 -9.73 -0.71
CA VAL A 33 -1.48 -9.80 0.30
C VAL A 33 -1.15 -8.83 1.43
N VAL A 34 0.11 -8.83 1.86
CA VAL A 34 0.62 -7.96 2.92
C VAL A 34 1.91 -7.29 2.45
N SER A 35 1.91 -5.96 2.36
CA SER A 35 3.08 -5.14 2.00
C SER A 35 3.49 -4.29 3.18
N LEU A 36 4.74 -4.42 3.62
CA LEU A 36 5.32 -3.64 4.71
C LEU A 36 6.53 -2.86 4.20
N GLY A 37 6.51 -1.54 4.40
CA GLY A 37 7.69 -0.70 4.15
C GLY A 37 8.14 -0.73 2.70
N SER A 38 7.20 -0.77 1.75
CA SER A 38 7.52 -0.71 0.31
C SER A 38 7.42 0.73 -0.17
N GLU A 39 8.24 1.12 -1.13
CA GLU A 39 8.08 2.46 -1.72
C GLU A 39 6.79 2.47 -2.53
N ASP A 40 6.68 1.57 -3.52
CA ASP A 40 5.54 1.50 -4.43
C ASP A 40 4.81 0.15 -4.31
N CYS A 41 3.48 0.21 -4.16
CA CYS A 41 2.63 -0.96 -4.29
C CYS A 41 1.38 -0.72 -5.14
N VAL A 42 1.21 -1.50 -6.21
CA VAL A 42 0.04 -1.36 -7.09
C VAL A 42 -1.21 -1.94 -6.43
N PHE A 43 -1.11 -3.13 -5.85
CA PHE A 43 -2.23 -3.76 -5.16
C PHE A 43 -1.78 -4.46 -3.90
N SER A 44 -2.40 -4.10 -2.79
CA SER A 44 -2.30 -4.83 -1.53
C SER A 44 -3.67 -5.12 -0.92
N VAL A 45 -3.77 -6.20 -0.16
CA VAL A 45 -4.91 -6.34 0.77
C VAL A 45 -4.63 -5.53 2.02
N VAL A 46 -3.41 -5.59 2.55
CA VAL A 46 -2.97 -4.79 3.69
C VAL A 46 -1.66 -4.10 3.34
N SER A 47 -1.68 -2.77 3.32
CA SER A 47 -0.50 -1.93 3.14
C SER A 47 -0.14 -1.25 4.47
N LEU A 48 1.13 -1.31 4.85
CA LEU A 48 1.66 -0.74 6.07
C LEU A 48 2.93 0.06 5.76
N GLY A 49 2.89 1.38 5.98
CA GLY A 49 4.08 2.22 5.80
C GLY A 49 4.55 2.22 4.35
N LEU A 50 3.73 2.73 3.42
CA LEU A 50 4.13 2.83 2.02
C LEU A 50 4.27 4.29 1.60
N GLU A 51 5.17 4.60 0.67
CA GLU A 51 5.13 5.90 0.02
C GLU A 51 3.90 5.96 -0.89
N ASP A 52 3.82 5.12 -1.92
CA ASP A 52 2.74 5.11 -2.90
C ASP A 52 1.96 3.79 -2.90
N CYS A 53 0.63 3.90 -2.85
CA CYS A 53 -0.25 2.76 -2.93
C CYS A 53 -1.45 3.00 -3.86
N VAL A 54 -1.51 2.30 -4.99
CA VAL A 54 -2.60 2.51 -5.97
C VAL A 54 -3.91 1.92 -5.45
N PHE A 55 -3.89 0.69 -4.96
CA PHE A 55 -5.08 0.06 -4.39
C PHE A 55 -4.72 -0.70 -3.12
N SER A 56 -5.45 -0.40 -2.05
CA SER A 56 -5.43 -1.18 -0.84
C SER A 56 -6.83 -1.49 -0.32
N VAL A 57 -7.02 -2.66 0.29
CA VAL A 57 -8.23 -2.85 1.10
C VAL A 57 -8.07 -2.10 2.41
N VAL A 58 -6.92 -2.24 3.06
CA VAL A 58 -6.58 -1.54 4.28
C VAL A 58 -5.20 -0.90 4.16
N SER A 59 -5.17 0.43 4.09
CA SER A 59 -3.93 1.20 4.13
C SER A 59 -3.73 1.79 5.52
N LEU A 60 -2.56 1.56 6.12
CA LEU A 60 -2.15 2.21 7.35
C LEU A 60 -0.81 2.91 7.13
N GLY A 61 -0.81 4.24 7.30
CA GLY A 61 0.39 5.05 7.12
C GLY A 61 0.91 4.96 5.69
N SER A 62 0.18 5.53 4.74
CA SER A 62 0.68 5.72 3.38
C SER A 62 0.81 7.20 3.10
N GLU A 63 1.89 7.65 2.50
CA GLU A 63 2.00 9.05 2.06
C GLU A 63 0.90 9.31 1.02
N ASP A 64 0.83 8.47 -0.01
CA ASP A 64 -0.11 8.61 -1.12
C ASP A 64 -0.92 7.31 -1.33
N CYS A 65 -2.25 7.42 -1.31
CA CYS A 65 -3.14 6.29 -1.63
C CYS A 65 -4.25 6.66 -2.62
N VAL A 66 -4.24 6.05 -3.81
CA VAL A 66 -5.26 6.37 -4.82
C VAL A 66 -6.63 5.79 -4.43
N PHE A 67 -6.68 4.52 -4.02
CA PHE A 67 -7.91 3.90 -3.56
C PHE A 67 -7.68 3.04 -2.32
N SER A 68 -8.47 3.29 -1.29
CA SER A 68 -8.57 2.44 -0.12
C SER A 68 -10.03 2.10 0.19
N VAL A 69 -10.28 0.90 0.74
CA VAL A 69 -11.56 0.70 1.45
C VAL A 69 -11.46 1.37 2.82
N VAL A 70 -10.36 1.15 3.51
CA VAL A 70 -10.06 1.77 4.79
C VAL A 70 -8.68 2.42 4.72
N SER A 71 -8.61 3.74 4.88
CA SER A 71 -7.34 4.47 5.07
C SER A 71 -7.21 4.94 6.51
N LEU A 72 -6.08 4.63 7.15
CA LEU A 72 -5.72 5.15 8.47
C LEU A 72 -4.41 5.91 8.37
N GLY A 73 -4.44 7.21 8.65
CA GLY A 73 -3.24 8.04 8.76
C GLY A 73 -2.49 8.18 7.44
N SER A 74 -3.21 8.37 6.34
CA SER A 74 -2.58 8.71 5.05
C SER A 74 -2.38 10.21 4.93
N GLU A 75 -1.26 10.68 4.37
CA GLU A 75 -1.14 12.12 4.08
C GLU A 75 -2.17 12.49 3.00
N ASP A 76 -2.12 11.81 1.85
CA ASP A 76 -2.99 12.02 0.72
C ASP A 76 -3.76 10.73 0.37
N CYS A 77 -5.08 10.85 0.22
CA CYS A 77 -5.88 9.77 -0.36
C CYS A 77 -6.97 10.27 -1.31
N VAL A 78 -7.00 9.73 -2.52
CA VAL A 78 -7.95 10.19 -3.54
C VAL A 78 -9.35 9.65 -3.26
N PHE A 79 -9.45 8.34 -3.01
CA PHE A 79 -10.73 7.69 -2.70
C PHE A 79 -10.59 6.76 -1.51
N SER A 80 -11.44 6.97 -0.51
CA SER A 80 -11.62 6.04 0.60
C SER A 80 -13.09 5.74 0.86
N VAL A 81 -13.42 4.53 1.30
CA VAL A 81 -14.76 4.31 1.89
C VAL A 81 -14.75 4.86 3.32
N VAL A 82 -13.72 4.53 4.10
CA VAL A 82 -13.52 5.01 5.46
C VAL A 82 -12.14 5.60 5.59
N SER A 83 -12.06 6.92 5.76
CA SER A 83 -10.80 7.60 6.07
C SER A 83 -10.74 8.02 7.54
N LEU A 84 -9.69 7.62 8.24
CA LEU A 84 -9.39 8.01 9.61
C LEU A 84 -8.06 8.75 9.68
N GLY A 85 -8.08 10.01 10.12
CA GLY A 85 -6.87 10.80 10.35
C GLY A 85 -6.03 11.00 9.08
N SER A 86 -6.67 11.07 7.91
CA SER A 86 -6.00 11.53 6.69
C SER A 86 -5.87 13.04 6.69
N GLU A 87 -4.72 13.58 6.31
CA GLU A 87 -4.54 15.03 6.16
C GLU A 87 -5.41 15.55 5.02
N ASP A 88 -5.30 14.93 3.84
CA ASP A 88 -6.08 15.25 2.66
C ASP A 88 -6.77 14.01 2.07
N CYS A 89 -8.08 14.13 1.86
CA CYS A 89 -8.93 13.08 1.31
C CYS A 89 -9.92 13.65 0.32
N VAL A 90 -9.74 13.39 -0.98
CA VAL A 90 -10.59 14.01 -2.02
C VAL A 90 -12.02 13.49 -1.94
N PHE A 91 -12.19 12.18 -1.78
CA PHE A 91 -13.49 11.55 -1.62
C PHE A 91 -13.48 10.51 -0.52
N SER A 92 -14.33 10.70 0.48
CA SER A 92 -14.62 9.70 1.50
C SER A 92 -16.12 9.52 1.70
N VAL A 93 -16.55 8.27 1.91
CA VAL A 93 -17.95 8.01 2.32
C VAL A 93 -18.12 8.33 3.80
N VAL A 94 -17.14 7.94 4.60
CA VAL A 94 -17.04 8.25 6.02
C VAL A 94 -15.65 8.82 6.28
N SER A 95 -15.59 9.99 6.89
CA SER A 95 -14.34 10.59 7.38
C SER A 95 -14.45 10.84 8.87
N LEU A 96 -13.44 10.36 9.61
CA LEU A 96 -13.22 10.69 11.00
C LEU A 96 -11.83 11.31 11.11
N GLY A 97 -11.79 12.64 11.27
CA GLY A 97 -10.56 13.38 11.55
C GLY A 97 -10.00 13.08 12.92
#